data_AF-A0A0B2ULH1-F1
#
_entry.id   AF-A0A0B2ULH1-F1
#
_cell.length_a   1.000
_cell.length_b   1.000
_cell.length_c   1.000
_cell.angle_alpha   90.00
_cell.angle_beta   90.00
_cell.angle_gamma   90.00
#
_symmetry.space_group_name_H-M   'P 1'
#
loop_
_entity.id
_entity.type
_entity.pdbx_description
1 polymer ?
#
loop_
_entity_poly.entity_id
_entity_poly.type
_entity_poly.pdbx_seq_one_letter_code
_entity_poly.pdbx_strand_id
1 'polypeptide(L)'
;MFVFMGLPVDDGHAQLTEDQIWGEHGVLLNRILLPSFTGVSLEGIVNQVERLCSLQKTCEGLLKTFSKQEATVDAEESRVNLKFRNMKDALRWDEKCFMTDSIDKAIALLEKECTRISERFNTMVEEFIHAKTECEKLQRLTRGSLSEISLNIIVENDEHYEFLKVLYVVVPKARVNEFKRMVNESPYISEDAVASISSDEDYCLFKMYVLQHNEDEVRSGIHMGGFTIKELDQEGTSCTQITKERRAAEEKYSSSEECLIRFVHVNLDEALKILIHTKLLKLFVESVYRYGLPTDYAFFVINGEKTKIMKQLVPIARGWPSERIAYDEDGEINDEEDVFFALEELDLSQNDE
;
A
#
# COMPACT_ATOMS: atom_id res chain seq x y z
N MET A 1 -10.52 -11.80 16.19
CA MET A 1 -9.87 -12.91 15.48
C MET A 1 -10.87 -14.03 15.24
N PHE A 2 -10.86 -14.62 14.03
CA PHE A 2 -11.65 -15.79 13.68
C PHE A 2 -10.76 -17.01 13.68
N VAL A 3 -11.27 -18.11 14.21
CA VAL A 3 -10.59 -19.41 14.22
C VAL A 3 -11.50 -20.40 13.53
N PHE A 4 -10.96 -21.08 12.54
CA PHE A 4 -11.61 -22.13 11.79
C PHE A 4 -11.06 -23.49 12.24
N MET A 5 -11.94 -24.46 12.39
CA MET A 5 -11.62 -25.82 12.82
C MET A 5 -12.25 -26.82 11.85
N GLY A 6 -11.49 -27.85 11.48
CA GLY A 6 -11.97 -29.00 10.70
C GLY A 6 -11.86 -30.28 11.52
N LEU A 7 -12.94 -31.07 11.57
CA LEU A 7 -12.98 -32.36 12.29
C LEU A 7 -13.51 -33.48 11.37
N PRO A 8 -12.99 -34.72 11.47
CA PRO A 8 -13.43 -35.87 10.68
C PRO A 8 -14.84 -36.33 11.04
N VAL A 9 -15.62 -36.73 10.04
CA VAL A 9 -16.94 -37.35 10.25
C VAL A 9 -16.87 -38.79 9.75
N ASP A 10 -17.07 -39.74 10.66
CA ASP A 10 -17.01 -41.17 10.34
C ASP A 10 -18.40 -41.73 9.99
N ASP A 11 -18.42 -42.74 9.12
CA ASP A 11 -19.65 -43.37 8.64
C ASP A 11 -20.47 -43.94 9.79
N GLY A 12 -21.73 -43.50 9.90
CA GLY A 12 -22.68 -43.99 10.91
C GLY A 12 -22.82 -43.09 12.15
N HIS A 13 -21.95 -42.08 12.33
CA HIS A 13 -22.16 -41.03 13.33
C HIS A 13 -22.95 -39.88 12.70
N ALA A 14 -24.07 -39.49 13.35
CA ALA A 14 -24.79 -38.28 12.94
C ALA A 14 -23.86 -37.07 13.12
N GLN A 15 -23.76 -36.21 12.10
CA GLN A 15 -23.02 -34.96 12.22
C GLN A 15 -23.56 -34.18 13.41
N LEU A 16 -22.72 -33.96 14.42
CA LEU A 16 -23.08 -33.17 15.60
C LEU A 16 -23.61 -31.81 15.14
N THR A 17 -24.85 -31.51 15.53
CA THR A 17 -25.51 -30.23 15.23
C THR A 17 -24.98 -29.13 16.14
N GLU A 18 -25.06 -27.88 15.69
CA GLU A 18 -24.64 -26.71 16.47
C GLU A 18 -25.26 -26.70 17.88
N ASP A 19 -26.52 -27.15 17.99
CA ASP A 19 -27.26 -27.25 19.26
C ASP A 19 -26.72 -28.33 20.21
N GLN A 20 -26.18 -29.44 19.67
CA GLN A 20 -25.57 -30.50 20.48
C GLN A 20 -24.23 -30.04 21.05
N ILE A 21 -23.41 -29.38 20.23
CA ILE A 21 -22.13 -28.81 20.68
C ILE A 21 -22.36 -27.70 21.71
N TRP A 22 -23.40 -26.87 21.52
CA TRP A 22 -23.81 -25.88 22.52
C TRP A 22 -24.27 -26.54 23.83
N GLY A 23 -25.06 -27.61 23.75
CA GLY A 23 -25.57 -28.33 24.91
C GLY A 23 -24.47 -29.01 25.73
N GLU A 24 -23.45 -29.57 25.07
CA GLU A 24 -22.38 -30.34 25.73
C GLU A 24 -21.23 -29.45 26.22
N HIS A 25 -20.87 -28.41 25.46
CA HIS A 25 -19.67 -27.60 25.74
C HIS A 25 -19.95 -26.12 26.04
N GLY A 26 -21.18 -25.63 25.80
CA GLY A 26 -21.54 -24.22 26.02
C GLY A 26 -20.84 -23.24 25.07
N VAL A 27 -20.45 -23.71 23.87
CA VAL A 27 -19.70 -22.93 22.88
C VAL A 27 -20.55 -22.74 21.62
N LEU A 28 -20.75 -21.48 21.19
CA LEU A 28 -21.44 -21.16 19.93
C LEU A 28 -20.46 -21.33 18.76
N LEU A 29 -20.46 -22.51 18.14
CA LEU A 29 -19.78 -22.75 16.87
C LEU A 29 -20.76 -22.53 15.72
N ASN A 30 -20.38 -21.72 14.73
CA ASN A 30 -21.14 -21.64 13.49
C ASN A 30 -20.55 -22.63 12.48
N ARG A 31 -21.40 -23.45 11.87
CA ARG A 31 -21.01 -24.43 10.88
C ARG A 31 -20.74 -23.76 9.53
N ILE A 32 -19.66 -24.18 8.89
CA ILE A 32 -19.31 -23.79 7.52
C ILE A 32 -19.53 -24.99 6.61
N LEU A 33 -20.16 -24.73 5.46
CA LEU A 33 -20.33 -25.71 4.41
C LEU A 33 -19.23 -25.47 3.37
N LEU A 34 -18.36 -26.46 3.20
CA LEU A 34 -17.40 -26.51 2.11
C LEU A 34 -17.85 -27.55 1.08
N PRO A 35 -17.60 -27.31 -0.23
CA PRO A 35 -17.81 -28.32 -1.25
C PRO A 35 -16.96 -29.57 -1.02
N SER A 36 -17.40 -30.70 -1.54
CA SER A 36 -16.57 -31.90 -1.64
C SER A 36 -15.51 -31.68 -2.72
N PHE A 37 -14.27 -31.39 -2.32
CA PHE A 37 -13.21 -31.17 -3.29
C PHE A 37 -12.61 -32.48 -3.82
N THR A 38 -12.35 -32.53 -5.13
CA THR A 38 -11.66 -33.60 -5.87
C THR A 38 -10.19 -33.26 -6.09
N GLY A 39 -9.38 -34.26 -6.43
CA GLY A 39 -7.94 -34.09 -6.66
C GLY A 39 -7.06 -34.26 -5.41
N VAL A 40 -7.54 -35.03 -4.44
CA VAL A 40 -6.77 -35.40 -3.25
C VAL A 40 -5.74 -36.48 -3.59
N SER A 41 -4.45 -36.11 -3.55
CA SER A 41 -3.32 -37.04 -3.62
C SER A 41 -2.20 -36.58 -2.68
N LEU A 42 -1.46 -37.50 -2.07
CA LEU A 42 -0.40 -37.15 -1.11
C LEU A 42 0.69 -36.26 -1.73
N GLU A 43 1.12 -36.55 -2.96
CA GLU A 43 2.05 -35.69 -3.71
C GLU A 43 1.43 -34.33 -4.07
N GLY A 44 0.13 -34.30 -4.38
CA GLY A 44 -0.58 -33.06 -4.72
C GLY A 44 -0.77 -32.12 -3.52
N ILE A 45 -1.04 -32.66 -2.33
CA ILE A 45 -1.30 -31.89 -1.11
C ILE A 45 -0.11 -31.02 -0.73
N VAL A 46 1.12 -31.53 -0.80
CA VAL A 46 2.32 -30.76 -0.43
C VAL A 46 2.43 -29.51 -1.31
N ASN A 47 2.27 -29.67 -2.62
CA ASN A 47 2.28 -28.56 -3.57
C ASN A 47 1.09 -27.59 -3.37
N GLN A 48 -0.10 -28.13 -3.10
CA GLN A 48 -1.31 -27.33 -2.84
C GLN A 48 -1.14 -26.47 -1.56
N VAL A 49 -0.56 -27.01 -0.49
CA VAL A 49 -0.26 -26.27 0.75
C VAL A 49 0.74 -25.15 0.48
N GLU A 50 1.83 -25.42 -0.25
CA GLU A 50 2.84 -24.40 -0.57
C GLU A 50 2.23 -23.23 -1.37
N ARG A 51 1.46 -23.54 -2.42
CA ARG A 51 0.76 -22.53 -3.23
C ARG A 51 -0.21 -21.70 -2.40
N LEU A 52 -1.01 -22.35 -1.56
CA LEU A 52 -1.96 -21.66 -0.68
C LEU A 52 -1.26 -20.78 0.36
N CYS A 53 -0.13 -21.23 0.91
CA CYS A 53 0.69 -20.41 1.82
C CYS A 53 1.26 -19.17 1.12
N SER A 54 1.74 -19.31 -0.12
CA SER A 54 2.22 -18.18 -0.93
C SER A 54 1.10 -17.18 -1.24
N LEU A 55 -0.07 -17.69 -1.66
CA LEU A 55 -1.26 -16.89 -1.93
C LEU A 55 -1.75 -16.16 -0.68
N GLN A 56 -1.79 -16.82 0.47
CA GLN A 56 -2.17 -16.22 1.75
C GLN A 56 -1.26 -15.03 2.08
N LYS A 57 0.07 -15.22 2.02
CA LYS A 57 1.05 -14.14 2.28
C LYS A 57 0.86 -12.96 1.35
N THR A 58 0.59 -13.22 0.07
CA THR A 58 0.35 -12.18 -0.94
C THR A 58 -0.91 -11.39 -0.62
N CYS A 59 -2.02 -12.08 -0.31
CA CYS A 59 -3.30 -11.44 0.05
C CYS A 59 -3.18 -10.62 1.35
N GLU A 60 -2.52 -11.15 2.38
CA GLU A 60 -2.29 -10.44 3.65
C GLU A 60 -1.43 -9.20 3.45
N GLY A 61 -0.39 -9.27 2.60
CA GLY A 61 0.44 -8.12 2.24
C GLY A 61 -0.34 -7.05 1.48
N LEU A 62 -1.24 -7.45 0.57
CA LEU A 62 -2.12 -6.54 -0.16
C LEU A 62 -3.09 -5.83 0.80
N LEU A 63 -3.76 -6.58 1.68
CA LEU A 63 -4.68 -6.02 2.68
C LEU A 63 -3.97 -5.07 3.66
N LYS A 64 -2.76 -5.42 4.11
CA LYS A 64 -1.92 -4.52 4.92
C LYS A 64 -1.64 -3.20 4.21
N THR A 65 -1.38 -3.26 2.91
CA THR A 65 -1.12 -2.07 2.11
C THR A 65 -2.38 -1.23 1.92
N PHE A 66 -3.53 -1.88 1.73
CA PHE A 66 -4.84 -1.23 1.65
C PHE A 66 -5.17 -0.49 2.95
N SER A 67 -5.01 -1.14 4.11
CA SER A 67 -5.24 -0.51 5.42
C SER A 67 -4.33 0.70 5.66
N LYS A 68 -3.06 0.64 5.23
CA LYS A 68 -2.15 1.78 5.33
C LYS A 68 -2.60 2.96 4.47
N GLN A 69 -3.06 2.69 3.26
CA GLN A 69 -3.55 3.71 2.34
C GLN A 69 -4.88 4.33 2.82
N GLU A 70 -5.75 3.53 3.45
CA GLU A 70 -6.93 4.05 4.14
C GLU A 70 -6.54 4.96 5.31
N ALA A 71 -5.61 4.52 6.18
CA ALA A 71 -5.19 5.28 7.35
C ALA A 71 -4.57 6.65 7.01
N THR A 72 -3.91 6.79 5.85
CA THR A 72 -3.40 8.09 5.39
C THR A 72 -4.48 9.10 5.01
N VAL A 73 -5.70 8.64 4.71
CA VAL A 73 -6.83 9.44 4.23
C VAL A 73 -7.84 9.70 5.34
N ASP A 74 -7.98 8.74 6.26
CA ASP A 74 -8.97 8.73 7.35
C ASP A 74 -8.69 9.74 8.49
N ALA A 75 -7.77 10.69 8.28
CA ALA A 75 -7.59 11.85 9.17
C ALA A 75 -8.66 12.93 8.95
N GLU A 76 -9.35 12.97 7.79
CA GLU A 76 -10.34 14.02 7.51
C GLU A 76 -11.78 13.53 7.23
N GLU A 77 -12.06 12.31 6.78
CA GLU A 77 -13.46 11.90 6.54
C GLU A 77 -13.73 10.40 6.67
N SER A 78 -14.49 10.06 7.73
CA SER A 78 -15.44 8.94 7.82
C SER A 78 -14.93 7.52 7.53
N ARG A 79 -14.23 6.91 8.50
CA ARG A 79 -14.20 5.46 8.80
C ARG A 79 -15.21 4.64 8.01
N VAL A 80 -14.80 4.17 6.83
CA VAL A 80 -15.42 3.01 6.21
C VAL A 80 -14.99 1.85 7.09
N ASN A 81 -15.76 1.64 8.17
CA ASN A 81 -15.66 0.43 8.93
C ASN A 81 -15.68 -0.72 7.92
N LEU A 82 -14.70 -1.62 8.01
CA LEU A 82 -14.65 -3.01 7.52
C LEU A 82 -15.85 -3.85 8.01
N LYS A 83 -17.04 -3.25 8.07
CA LYS A 83 -18.30 -3.92 8.25
C LYS A 83 -18.59 -4.58 6.92
N PHE A 84 -17.99 -5.76 6.74
CA PHE A 84 -18.63 -6.82 5.98
C PHE A 84 -20.10 -6.79 6.37
N ARG A 85 -20.95 -6.29 5.47
CA ARG A 85 -22.34 -5.93 5.77
C ARG A 85 -23.10 -7.12 6.36
N ASN A 86 -22.64 -8.35 6.06
CA ASN A 86 -22.89 -9.60 6.77
C ASN A 86 -21.61 -10.47 6.83
N MET A 87 -20.85 -10.41 7.93
CA MET A 87 -19.67 -11.26 8.14
C MET A 87 -19.97 -12.77 8.11
N LYS A 88 -21.19 -13.18 8.47
CA LYS A 88 -21.61 -14.59 8.39
C LYS A 88 -21.69 -15.13 6.97
N ASP A 89 -22.05 -14.28 6.00
CA ASP A 89 -22.14 -14.69 4.59
C ASP A 89 -20.75 -14.72 3.95
N ALA A 90 -19.83 -13.86 4.42
CA ALA A 90 -18.44 -13.78 3.99
C ALA A 90 -17.62 -15.04 4.29
N LEU A 91 -17.90 -15.66 5.45
CA LEU A 91 -17.16 -16.80 5.99
C LEU A 91 -17.60 -18.13 5.36
N ARG A 92 -18.51 -18.10 4.38
CA ARG A 92 -18.95 -19.27 3.62
C ARG A 92 -18.22 -19.34 2.29
N TRP A 93 -18.02 -20.56 1.80
CA TRP A 93 -17.52 -20.76 0.44
C TRP A 93 -18.52 -20.22 -0.59
N ASP A 94 -18.06 -19.33 -1.45
CA ASP A 94 -18.84 -18.79 -2.56
C ASP A 94 -18.72 -19.72 -3.77
N GLU A 95 -19.66 -20.65 -3.85
CA GLU A 95 -19.76 -21.58 -4.97
C GLU A 95 -19.88 -20.86 -6.31
N LYS A 96 -20.56 -19.69 -6.38
CA LYS A 96 -20.76 -18.97 -7.65
C LYS A 96 -19.47 -18.36 -8.17
N CYS A 97 -18.62 -17.85 -7.28
CA CYS A 97 -17.33 -17.29 -7.66
C CYS A 97 -16.29 -18.38 -7.93
N PHE A 98 -16.37 -19.51 -7.22
CA PHE A 98 -15.42 -20.60 -7.31
C PHE A 98 -16.13 -21.91 -7.68
N MET A 99 -16.73 -21.92 -8.89
CA MET A 99 -17.48 -23.05 -9.46
C MET A 99 -16.52 -24.19 -9.88
N THR A 100 -15.94 -24.88 -8.90
CA THR A 100 -15.05 -26.02 -9.13
C THR A 100 -15.10 -26.99 -7.97
N ASP A 101 -14.99 -28.27 -8.30
CA ASP A 101 -14.76 -29.35 -7.37
C ASP A 101 -13.25 -29.62 -7.18
N SER A 102 -12.39 -29.31 -8.15
CA SER A 102 -10.95 -29.54 -8.03
C SER A 102 -10.22 -28.49 -7.16
N ILE A 103 -9.39 -28.96 -6.23
CA ILE A 103 -8.53 -28.12 -5.38
C ILE A 103 -7.61 -27.24 -6.24
N ASP A 104 -6.87 -27.83 -7.18
CA ASP A 104 -5.92 -27.09 -8.02
C ASP A 104 -6.57 -25.99 -8.86
N LYS A 105 -7.78 -26.25 -9.37
CA LYS A 105 -8.57 -25.24 -10.09
C LYS A 105 -9.04 -24.13 -9.16
N ALA A 106 -9.45 -24.46 -7.92
CA ALA A 106 -9.85 -23.46 -6.94
C ALA A 106 -8.68 -22.54 -6.58
N ILE A 107 -7.48 -23.11 -6.35
CA ILE A 107 -6.25 -22.34 -6.13
C ILE A 107 -5.97 -21.43 -7.32
N ALA A 108 -6.02 -21.96 -8.55
CA ALA A 108 -5.76 -21.16 -9.76
C ALA A 108 -6.75 -20.00 -9.95
N LEU A 109 -8.03 -20.18 -9.59
CA LEU A 109 -9.02 -19.10 -9.62
C LEU A 109 -8.71 -18.02 -8.58
N LEU A 110 -8.35 -18.41 -7.36
CA LEU A 110 -7.98 -17.46 -6.30
C LEU A 110 -6.69 -16.70 -6.64
N GLU A 111 -5.67 -17.40 -7.17
CA GLU A 111 -4.42 -16.78 -7.63
C GLU A 111 -4.68 -15.76 -8.74
N LYS A 112 -5.56 -16.10 -9.69
CA LYS A 112 -5.93 -15.21 -10.80
C LYS A 112 -6.60 -13.93 -10.30
N GLU A 113 -7.59 -14.05 -9.40
CA GLU A 113 -8.27 -12.87 -8.87
C GLU A 113 -7.35 -12.03 -7.99
N CYS A 114 -6.51 -12.67 -7.16
CA CYS A 114 -5.51 -11.95 -6.36
C CYS A 114 -4.54 -11.17 -7.25
N THR A 115 -4.05 -11.79 -8.33
CA THR A 115 -3.12 -11.17 -9.27
C THR A 115 -3.77 -10.01 -10.02
N ARG A 116 -5.04 -10.17 -10.44
CA ARG A 116 -5.80 -9.10 -11.09
C ARG A 116 -5.89 -7.84 -10.21
N ILE A 117 -6.18 -8.01 -8.92
CA ILE A 117 -6.28 -6.89 -7.98
C ILE A 117 -4.90 -6.30 -7.71
N SER A 118 -3.88 -7.13 -7.46
CA SER A 118 -2.54 -6.67 -7.12
C SER A 118 -1.85 -5.94 -8.26
N GLU A 119 -1.92 -6.43 -9.50
CA GLU A 119 -1.36 -5.77 -10.67
C GLU A 119 -2.02 -4.41 -10.90
N ARG A 120 -3.36 -4.35 -10.84
CA ARG A 120 -4.09 -3.10 -11.01
C ARG A 120 -3.75 -2.08 -9.93
N PHE A 121 -3.64 -2.53 -8.68
CA PHE A 121 -3.22 -1.69 -7.57
C PHE A 121 -1.82 -1.11 -7.79
N ASN A 122 -0.85 -1.96 -8.15
CA ASN A 122 0.52 -1.53 -8.39
C ASN A 122 0.61 -0.49 -9.51
N THR A 123 -0.13 -0.67 -10.61
CA THR A 123 -0.20 0.35 -11.68
C THR A 123 -0.74 1.68 -11.17
N MET A 124 -1.80 1.68 -10.36
CA MET A 124 -2.35 2.92 -9.79
C MET A 124 -1.38 3.60 -8.81
N VAL A 125 -0.63 2.81 -8.04
CA VAL A 125 0.41 3.33 -7.13
C VAL A 125 1.55 3.97 -7.94
N GLU A 126 2.00 3.35 -9.03
CA GLU A 126 3.01 3.92 -9.92
C GLU A 126 2.53 5.24 -10.56
N GLU A 127 1.28 5.28 -11.04
CA GLU A 127 0.65 6.50 -11.58
C GLU A 127 0.59 7.61 -10.52
N PHE A 128 0.22 7.27 -9.29
CA PHE A 128 0.18 8.20 -8.16
C PHE A 128 1.58 8.75 -7.81
N ILE A 129 2.58 7.88 -7.65
CA ILE A 129 3.97 8.28 -7.33
C ILE A 129 4.53 9.19 -8.44
N HIS A 130 4.26 8.86 -9.70
CA HIS A 130 4.66 9.69 -10.82
C HIS A 130 3.98 11.07 -10.77
N ALA A 131 2.65 11.11 -10.59
CA ALA A 131 1.91 12.37 -10.52
C ALA A 131 2.35 13.24 -9.34
N LYS A 132 2.63 12.63 -8.18
CA LYS A 132 3.16 13.31 -7.00
C LYS A 132 4.52 13.95 -7.27
N THR A 133 5.45 13.17 -7.83
CA THR A 133 6.81 13.64 -8.14
C THR A 133 6.79 14.78 -9.17
N GLU A 134 5.94 14.66 -10.19
CA GLU A 134 5.72 15.70 -11.22
C GLU A 134 5.15 16.99 -10.59
N CYS A 135 4.15 16.86 -9.71
CA CYS A 135 3.55 17.97 -8.99
C CYS A 135 4.55 18.66 -8.07
N GLU A 136 5.29 17.92 -7.23
CA GLU A 136 6.32 18.48 -6.33
C GLU A 136 7.41 19.22 -7.10
N LYS A 137 7.85 18.67 -8.25
CA LYS A 137 8.82 19.33 -9.13
C LYS A 137 8.30 20.68 -9.63
N LEU A 138 7.08 20.73 -10.15
CA LEU A 138 6.47 21.98 -10.65
C LEU A 138 6.12 22.97 -9.53
N GLN A 139 5.81 22.48 -8.32
CA GLN A 139 5.65 23.31 -7.14
C GLN A 139 6.96 23.98 -6.73
N ARG A 140 8.09 23.26 -6.69
CA ARG A 140 9.40 23.87 -6.42
C ARG A 140 9.78 24.93 -7.44
N LEU A 141 9.49 24.69 -8.71
CA LEU A 141 9.72 25.66 -9.79
C LEU A 141 8.88 26.94 -9.67
N THR A 142 7.76 26.92 -8.91
CA THR A 142 6.84 28.07 -8.83
C THR A 142 6.72 28.70 -7.45
N ARG A 143 6.96 27.94 -6.38
CA ARG A 143 6.77 28.31 -4.98
C ARG A 143 7.94 27.91 -4.07
N GLY A 144 9.01 27.32 -4.62
CA GLY A 144 10.20 26.95 -3.86
C GLY A 144 11.02 28.16 -3.42
N SER A 145 12.26 27.92 -2.99
CA SER A 145 13.20 29.04 -2.74
C SER A 145 13.54 29.79 -4.03
N LEU A 146 14.08 31.00 -3.94
CA LEU A 146 14.59 31.77 -5.08
C LEU A 146 15.69 31.02 -5.85
N SER A 147 16.34 30.04 -5.22
CA SER A 147 17.28 29.13 -5.88
C SER A 147 16.58 28.08 -6.76
N GLU A 148 15.33 27.74 -6.47
CA GLU A 148 14.53 26.72 -7.17
C GLU A 148 13.49 27.33 -8.14
N ILE A 149 12.91 28.49 -7.81
CA ILE A 149 11.87 29.15 -8.63
C ILE A 149 12.42 29.50 -10.01
N SER A 150 11.67 29.18 -11.08
CA SER A 150 12.04 29.60 -12.43
C SER A 150 12.03 31.13 -12.55
N LEU A 151 13.09 31.71 -13.13
CA LEU A 151 13.15 33.15 -13.36
C LEU A 151 12.01 33.66 -14.23
N ASN A 152 11.50 32.82 -15.13
CA ASN A 152 10.38 33.17 -16.02
C ASN A 152 9.08 33.46 -15.25
N ILE A 153 9.00 33.14 -13.96
CA ILE A 153 7.86 33.47 -13.09
C ILE A 153 8.05 34.83 -12.41
N ILE A 154 9.30 35.19 -12.10
CA ILE A 154 9.67 36.41 -11.39
C ILE A 154 9.84 37.58 -12.36
N VAL A 155 10.40 37.30 -13.54
CA VAL A 155 10.71 38.27 -14.57
C VAL A 155 9.63 38.20 -15.65
N GLU A 156 8.82 39.25 -15.77
CA GLU A 156 7.69 39.29 -16.70
C GLU A 156 8.12 39.52 -18.16
N ASN A 157 9.22 40.25 -18.39
CA ASN A 157 9.68 40.63 -19.74
C ASN A 157 11.19 40.42 -19.88
N ASP A 158 11.60 39.74 -20.95
CA ASP A 158 13.02 39.61 -21.30
C ASP A 158 13.51 40.90 -21.99
N GLU A 159 14.40 41.63 -21.32
CA GLU A 159 14.94 42.89 -21.81
C GLU A 159 16.16 42.65 -22.69
N HIS A 160 16.04 43.03 -23.96
CA HIS A 160 17.13 42.90 -24.93
C HIS A 160 17.67 44.28 -25.30
N TYR A 161 18.99 44.42 -25.20
CA TYR A 161 19.72 45.63 -25.58
C TYR A 161 20.84 45.28 -26.56
N GLU A 162 21.18 46.21 -27.44
CA GLU A 162 22.20 45.99 -28.49
C GLU A 162 23.61 45.76 -27.91
N PHE A 163 23.95 46.45 -26.82
CA PHE A 163 25.29 46.41 -26.22
C PHE A 163 25.31 45.90 -24.77
N LEU A 164 24.13 45.69 -24.16
CA LEU A 164 23.99 45.24 -22.78
C LEU A 164 23.34 43.86 -22.73
N LYS A 165 23.80 43.05 -21.77
CA LYS A 165 23.22 41.77 -21.37
C LYS A 165 22.73 41.91 -19.92
N VAL A 166 21.55 41.36 -19.67
CA VAL A 166 20.99 41.28 -18.31
C VAL A 166 21.39 39.95 -17.69
N LEU A 167 22.03 39.97 -16.53
CA LEU A 167 22.30 38.78 -15.72
C LEU A 167 21.50 38.82 -14.43
N TYR A 168 21.08 37.64 -13.96
CA TYR A 168 20.38 37.48 -12.70
C TYR A 168 21.23 36.63 -11.75
N VAL A 169 21.48 37.14 -10.54
CA VAL A 169 22.37 36.49 -9.58
C VAL A 169 21.62 36.22 -8.29
N VAL A 170 21.64 34.96 -7.86
CA VAL A 170 21.09 34.51 -6.58
C VAL A 170 22.19 34.58 -5.54
N VAL A 171 21.96 35.38 -4.49
CA VAL A 171 22.95 35.65 -3.44
C VAL A 171 22.36 35.26 -2.09
N PRO A 172 23.01 34.39 -1.30
CA PRO A 172 22.59 34.11 0.06
C PRO A 172 22.55 35.39 0.90
N LYS A 173 21.50 35.62 1.69
CA LYS A 173 21.33 36.83 2.50
C LYS A 173 22.53 37.12 3.40
N ALA A 174 23.13 36.08 3.96
CA ALA A 174 24.34 36.18 4.78
C ALA A 174 25.55 36.80 4.03
N ARG A 175 25.57 36.70 2.70
CA ARG A 175 26.70 37.11 1.83
C ARG A 175 26.38 38.30 0.92
N VAL A 176 25.26 39.00 1.15
CA VAL A 176 24.89 40.18 0.36
C VAL A 176 25.93 41.30 0.44
N ASN A 177 26.54 41.51 1.61
CA ASN A 177 27.57 42.53 1.78
C ASN A 177 28.86 42.17 1.01
N GLU A 178 29.22 40.88 0.96
CA GLU A 178 30.35 40.38 0.17
C GLU A 178 30.09 40.58 -1.32
N PHE A 179 28.88 40.27 -1.77
CA PHE A 179 28.47 40.46 -3.16
C PHE A 179 28.53 41.94 -3.58
N LYS A 180 27.98 42.86 -2.78
CA LYS A 180 28.05 44.31 -3.07
C LYS A 180 29.49 44.81 -3.13
N ARG A 181 30.35 44.33 -2.22
CA ARG A 181 31.77 44.68 -2.24
C ARG A 181 32.46 44.19 -3.52
N MET A 182 32.19 42.95 -3.94
CA MET A 182 32.71 42.39 -5.19
C MET A 182 32.26 43.21 -6.41
N VAL A 183 31.01 43.67 -6.43
CA VAL A 183 30.49 44.57 -7.49
C VAL A 183 31.27 45.88 -7.51
N ASN A 184 31.49 46.50 -6.35
CA ASN A 184 32.19 47.80 -6.25
C ASN A 184 33.68 47.72 -6.59
N GLU A 185 34.32 46.58 -6.36
CA GLU A 185 35.73 46.33 -6.71
C GLU A 185 35.91 45.92 -8.19
N SER A 186 34.84 45.57 -8.90
CA SER A 186 34.89 45.14 -10.29
C SER A 186 35.07 46.33 -11.24
N PRO A 187 36.03 46.31 -12.20
CA PRO A 187 36.16 47.36 -13.20
C PRO A 187 35.09 47.27 -14.30
N TYR A 188 34.32 46.17 -14.35
CA TYR A 188 33.38 45.86 -15.42
C TYR A 188 31.92 46.13 -15.07
N ILE A 189 31.60 46.42 -13.80
CA ILE A 189 30.23 46.56 -13.30
C ILE A 189 30.16 47.83 -12.43
N SER A 190 29.10 48.62 -12.59
CA SER A 190 28.81 49.74 -11.70
C SER A 190 27.77 49.35 -10.64
N GLU A 191 27.86 49.92 -9.43
CA GLU A 191 26.86 49.70 -8.37
C GLU A 191 25.45 50.12 -8.83
N ASP A 192 25.35 51.22 -9.57
CA ASP A 192 24.09 51.72 -10.13
C ASP A 192 23.46 50.77 -11.17
N ALA A 193 24.26 49.86 -11.72
CA ALA A 193 23.81 48.87 -12.70
C ALA A 193 23.26 47.59 -12.04
N VAL A 194 23.24 47.52 -10.71
CA VAL A 194 22.76 46.35 -9.94
C VAL A 194 21.53 46.71 -9.11
N ALA A 195 20.43 46.02 -9.33
CA ALA A 195 19.16 46.22 -8.62
C ALA A 195 18.69 44.92 -7.95
N SER A 196 18.15 44.98 -6.74
CA SER A 196 17.48 43.83 -6.12
C SER A 196 16.05 43.71 -6.64
N ILE A 197 15.66 42.52 -7.13
CA ILE A 197 14.31 42.26 -7.64
C ILE A 197 13.42 41.63 -6.57
N SER A 198 13.94 40.61 -5.90
CA SER A 198 13.17 39.78 -4.98
C SER A 198 14.07 39.22 -3.87
N SER A 199 13.48 38.89 -2.73
CA SER A 199 14.16 38.27 -1.59
C SER A 199 13.21 37.30 -0.88
N ASP A 200 13.70 36.11 -0.52
CA ASP A 200 12.99 35.12 0.31
C ASP A 200 13.65 35.02 1.70
N GLU A 201 13.46 33.95 2.47
CA GLU A 201 14.07 33.82 3.79
C GLU A 201 15.61 33.71 3.75
N ASP A 202 16.18 33.10 2.72
CA ASP A 202 17.59 32.67 2.67
C ASP A 202 18.43 33.38 1.60
N TYR A 203 17.78 33.92 0.55
CA TYR A 203 18.39 34.42 -0.67
C TYR A 203 17.80 35.78 -1.11
N CYS A 204 18.61 36.50 -1.87
CA CYS A 204 18.24 37.72 -2.59
C CYS A 204 18.60 37.55 -4.07
N LEU A 205 17.65 37.89 -4.95
CA LEU A 205 17.84 37.92 -6.39
C LEU A 205 18.22 39.34 -6.83
N PHE A 206 19.37 39.47 -7.50
CA PHE A 206 19.86 40.70 -8.09
C PHE A 206 19.79 40.64 -9.61
N LYS A 207 19.37 41.74 -10.23
CA LYS A 207 19.47 42.03 -11.66
C LYS A 207 20.69 42.90 -11.89
N MET A 208 21.50 42.57 -12.87
CA MET A 208 22.63 43.42 -13.28
C MET A 208 22.67 43.63 -14.79
N TYR A 209 23.05 44.83 -15.19
CA TYR A 209 23.28 45.18 -16.59
C TYR A 209 24.78 45.17 -16.87
N VAL A 210 25.22 44.32 -17.80
CA VAL A 210 26.63 44.11 -18.14
C VAL A 210 26.84 44.36 -19.63
N LEU A 211 27.99 44.93 -20.00
CA LEU A 211 28.34 45.08 -21.42
C LEU A 211 28.64 43.71 -22.03
N GLN A 212 28.08 43.40 -23.20
CA GLN A 212 28.24 42.07 -23.83
C GLN A 212 29.71 41.65 -24.00
N HIS A 213 30.60 42.61 -24.29
CA HIS A 213 32.03 42.32 -24.46
C HIS A 213 32.76 41.94 -23.16
N ASN A 214 32.17 42.21 -21.98
CA ASN A 214 32.73 41.88 -20.67
C ASN A 214 31.92 40.78 -19.95
N GLU A 215 31.00 40.12 -20.66
CA GLU A 215 30.07 39.16 -20.06
C GLU A 215 30.81 37.97 -19.42
N ASP A 216 31.83 37.45 -20.09
CA ASP A 216 32.60 36.30 -19.64
C ASP A 216 33.45 36.61 -18.40
N GLU A 217 34.09 37.78 -18.36
CA GLU A 217 34.86 38.23 -17.19
C GLU A 217 33.94 38.41 -15.97
N VAL A 218 32.76 39.00 -16.17
CA VAL A 218 31.78 39.19 -15.10
C VAL A 218 31.22 37.87 -14.61
N ARG A 219 30.86 36.94 -15.51
CA ARG A 219 30.42 35.59 -15.13
C ARG A 219 31.49 34.89 -14.31
N SER A 220 32.75 34.93 -14.75
CA SER A 220 33.88 34.33 -14.05
C SER A 220 34.06 34.92 -12.64
N GLY A 221 33.98 36.25 -12.52
CA GLY A 221 34.05 36.94 -11.23
C GLY A 221 32.95 36.50 -10.24
N ILE A 222 31.71 36.37 -10.71
CA ILE A 222 30.56 35.93 -9.89
C ILE A 222 30.74 34.47 -9.43
N HIS A 223 31.20 33.59 -10.33
CA HIS A 223 31.47 32.19 -9.98
C HIS A 223 32.63 32.05 -9.00
N MET A 224 33.69 32.83 -9.17
CA MET A 224 34.83 32.87 -8.25
C MET A 224 34.44 33.44 -6.87
N GLY A 225 33.47 34.36 -6.84
CA GLY A 225 32.80 34.81 -5.62
C GLY A 225 31.89 33.74 -4.97
N GLY A 226 31.66 32.60 -5.63
CA GLY A 226 30.81 31.51 -5.15
C GLY A 226 29.32 31.88 -5.15
N PHE A 227 28.89 32.74 -6.08
CA PHE A 227 27.49 33.09 -6.29
C PHE A 227 26.93 32.40 -7.54
N THR A 228 25.62 32.18 -7.57
CA THR A 228 24.96 31.43 -8.66
C THR A 228 24.27 32.39 -9.62
N ILE A 229 24.59 32.27 -10.91
CA ILE A 229 23.90 32.98 -11.99
C ILE A 229 22.70 32.13 -12.42
N LYS A 230 21.52 32.74 -12.47
CA LYS A 230 20.34 32.14 -13.09
C LYS A 230 20.10 32.76 -14.45
N GLU A 231 19.84 31.92 -15.43
CA GLU A 231 19.55 32.33 -16.79
C GLU A 231 18.04 32.29 -17.04
N LEU A 232 17.54 33.25 -17.83
CA LEU A 232 16.18 33.21 -18.34
C LEU A 232 16.13 32.15 -19.44
N ASP A 233 15.13 31.29 -19.37
CA ASP A 233 14.95 30.24 -20.37
C ASP A 233 14.26 30.86 -21.60
N GLN A 234 15.06 31.07 -22.65
CA GLN A 234 14.66 31.85 -23.85
C GLN A 234 13.78 31.06 -24.83
N GLU A 235 13.69 29.72 -24.70
CA GLU A 235 13.17 28.86 -25.78
C GLU A 235 11.84 28.12 -25.49
N GLY A 236 11.27 28.11 -24.28
CA GLY A 236 10.16 27.16 -24.03
C GLY A 236 9.01 27.55 -23.11
N THR A 237 9.27 28.10 -21.92
CA THR A 237 8.25 28.00 -20.85
C THR A 237 7.95 29.36 -20.25
N SER A 238 6.95 30.05 -20.81
CA SER A 238 6.44 31.30 -20.24
C SER A 238 5.88 31.09 -18.82
N CYS A 239 5.79 32.15 -18.01
CA CYS A 239 5.10 32.12 -16.71
C CYS A 239 3.71 31.46 -16.80
N THR A 240 2.97 31.78 -17.87
CA THR A 240 1.63 31.25 -18.12
C THR A 240 1.64 29.75 -18.38
N GLN A 241 2.64 29.24 -19.12
CA GLN A 241 2.80 27.82 -19.41
C GLN A 241 3.20 27.04 -18.15
N ILE A 242 4.20 27.51 -17.40
CA ILE A 242 4.64 26.86 -16.14
C ILE A 242 3.49 26.81 -15.13
N THR A 243 2.73 27.91 -15.01
CA THR A 243 1.57 27.97 -14.10
C THR A 243 0.45 27.03 -14.54
N LYS A 244 0.22 26.89 -15.84
CA LYS A 244 -0.78 25.97 -16.40
C LYS A 244 -0.37 24.51 -16.20
N GLU A 245 0.89 24.18 -16.45
CA GLU A 245 1.45 22.84 -16.22
C GLU A 245 1.39 22.46 -14.75
N ARG A 246 1.72 23.38 -13.83
CA ARG A 246 1.54 23.14 -12.40
C ARG A 246 0.09 22.82 -12.05
N ARG A 247 -0.87 23.63 -12.51
CA ARG A 247 -2.30 23.38 -12.22
C ARG A 247 -2.74 22.02 -12.76
N ALA A 248 -2.33 21.68 -13.98
CA ALA A 248 -2.62 20.37 -14.56
C ALA A 248 -1.99 19.23 -13.76
N ALA A 249 -0.77 19.41 -13.24
CA ALA A 249 -0.11 18.42 -12.38
C ALA A 249 -0.77 18.28 -11.01
N GLU A 250 -1.23 19.39 -10.40
CA GLU A 250 -2.00 19.41 -9.14
C GLU A 250 -3.35 18.69 -9.31
N GLU A 251 -4.05 18.92 -10.41
CA GLU A 251 -5.31 18.23 -10.77
C GLU A 251 -5.06 16.73 -11.00
N LYS A 252 -4.00 16.37 -11.73
CA LYS A 252 -3.62 14.98 -12.00
C LYS A 252 -3.21 14.24 -10.73
N TYR A 253 -2.49 14.89 -9.82
CA TYR A 253 -2.13 14.35 -8.51
C TYR A 253 -3.37 14.10 -7.66
N SER A 254 -4.25 15.09 -7.53
CA SER A 254 -5.49 14.96 -6.74
C SER A 254 -6.40 13.86 -7.32
N SER A 255 -6.54 13.82 -8.64
CA SER A 255 -7.38 12.82 -9.31
C SER A 255 -6.81 11.39 -9.19
N SER A 256 -5.49 11.20 -9.26
CA SER A 256 -4.87 9.89 -9.10
C SER A 256 -4.98 9.37 -7.66
N GLU A 257 -4.84 10.27 -6.68
CA GLU A 257 -5.08 9.98 -5.27
C GLU A 257 -6.53 9.50 -5.03
N GLU A 258 -7.54 10.26 -5.48
CA GLU A 258 -8.94 9.87 -5.37
C GLU A 258 -9.24 8.52 -6.05
N CYS A 259 -8.65 8.28 -7.23
CA CYS A 259 -8.83 7.03 -7.95
C CYS A 259 -8.25 5.83 -7.20
N LEU A 260 -7.05 5.99 -6.61
CA LEU A 260 -6.39 4.97 -5.82
C LEU A 260 -7.20 4.62 -4.56
N ILE A 261 -7.67 5.64 -3.83
CA ILE A 261 -8.47 5.46 -2.61
C ILE A 261 -9.78 4.74 -2.93
N ARG A 262 -10.48 5.22 -3.96
CA ARG A 262 -11.72 4.57 -4.43
C ARG A 262 -11.48 3.12 -4.84
N PHE A 263 -10.36 2.84 -5.50
CA PHE A 263 -10.00 1.47 -5.87
C PHE A 263 -9.81 0.59 -4.64
N VAL A 264 -9.08 1.07 -3.62
CA VAL A 264 -8.90 0.33 -2.35
C VAL A 264 -10.25 0.03 -1.72
N HIS A 265 -11.12 1.03 -1.52
CA HIS A 265 -12.44 0.83 -0.91
C HIS A 265 -13.32 -0.18 -1.67
N VAL A 266 -13.30 -0.15 -3.00
CA VAL A 266 -14.13 -1.06 -3.82
C VAL A 266 -13.61 -2.49 -3.80
N ASN A 267 -12.29 -2.69 -3.73
CA ASN A 267 -11.67 -4.01 -3.84
C ASN A 267 -11.28 -4.61 -2.48
N LEU A 268 -11.49 -3.90 -1.37
CA LEU A 268 -11.19 -4.39 -0.02
C LEU A 268 -11.99 -5.65 0.32
N ASP A 269 -13.31 -5.62 0.08
CA ASP A 269 -14.20 -6.77 0.29
C ASP A 269 -13.79 -7.97 -0.56
N GLU A 270 -13.34 -7.72 -1.80
CA GLU A 270 -12.91 -8.75 -2.73
C GLU A 270 -11.57 -9.38 -2.30
N ALA A 271 -10.58 -8.56 -1.93
CA ALA A 271 -9.30 -9.04 -1.41
C ALA A 271 -9.48 -9.85 -0.11
N LEU A 272 -10.35 -9.38 0.79
CA LEU A 272 -10.67 -10.10 2.02
C LEU A 272 -11.41 -11.41 1.73
N LYS A 273 -12.33 -11.42 0.76
CA LYS A 273 -12.99 -12.64 0.30
C LYS A 273 -11.98 -13.66 -0.20
N ILE A 274 -11.00 -13.25 -1.02
CA ILE A 274 -9.93 -14.15 -1.51
C ILE A 274 -9.14 -14.74 -0.33
N LEU A 275 -8.78 -13.92 0.66
CA LEU A 275 -8.08 -14.39 1.86
C LEU A 275 -8.91 -15.43 2.64
N ILE A 276 -10.20 -15.15 2.88
CA ILE A 276 -11.10 -16.09 3.56
C ILE A 276 -11.18 -17.42 2.80
N HIS A 277 -11.38 -17.39 1.48
CA HIS A 277 -11.47 -18.61 0.67
C HIS A 277 -10.15 -19.38 0.63
N THR A 278 -9.02 -18.68 0.62
CA THR A 278 -7.70 -19.28 0.74
C THR A 278 -7.57 -20.02 2.08
N LYS A 279 -8.00 -19.39 3.19
CA LYS A 279 -8.01 -19.99 4.53
C LYS A 279 -8.92 -21.21 4.63
N LEU A 280 -10.13 -21.13 4.06
CA LEU A 280 -11.07 -22.27 4.02
C LEU A 280 -10.50 -23.44 3.22
N LEU A 281 -9.84 -23.17 2.09
CA LEU A 281 -9.22 -24.23 1.28
C LEU A 281 -8.00 -24.83 1.97
N LYS A 282 -7.19 -24.02 2.66
CA LYS A 282 -6.09 -24.52 3.52
C LYS A 282 -6.60 -25.44 4.62
N LEU A 283 -7.66 -25.04 5.32
CA LEU A 283 -8.29 -25.85 6.36
C LEU A 283 -8.76 -27.21 5.82
N PHE A 284 -9.35 -27.22 4.61
CA PHE A 284 -9.75 -28.45 3.95
C PHE A 284 -8.53 -29.33 3.64
N VAL A 285 -7.49 -28.78 3.01
CA VAL A 285 -6.26 -29.51 2.65
C VAL A 285 -5.54 -30.03 3.90
N GLU A 286 -5.50 -29.25 4.98
CA GLU A 286 -4.94 -29.66 6.27
C GLU A 286 -5.76 -30.79 6.92
N SER A 287 -7.09 -30.74 6.83
CA SER A 287 -7.96 -31.82 7.30
C SER A 287 -7.68 -33.13 6.55
N VAL A 288 -7.43 -33.05 5.23
CA VAL A 288 -7.01 -34.20 4.43
C VAL A 288 -5.63 -34.71 4.84
N TYR A 289 -4.67 -33.81 5.09
CA TYR A 289 -3.33 -34.18 5.51
C TYR A 289 -3.32 -34.88 6.89
N ARG A 290 -4.14 -34.42 7.83
CA ARG A 290 -4.21 -34.95 9.19
C ARG A 290 -5.07 -36.21 9.31
N TYR A 291 -6.25 -36.22 8.72
CA TYR A 291 -7.26 -37.27 8.95
C TYR A 291 -7.32 -38.31 7.83
N GLY A 292 -6.81 -37.99 6.64
CA GLY A 292 -6.89 -38.88 5.48
C GLY A 292 -8.33 -39.13 4.99
N LEU A 293 -8.49 -40.11 4.11
CA LEU A 293 -9.78 -40.44 3.49
C LEU A 293 -10.70 -41.23 4.45
N PRO A 294 -12.04 -41.10 4.33
CA PRO A 294 -12.81 -40.31 3.36
C PRO A 294 -12.83 -38.80 3.68
N THR A 295 -13.07 -37.95 2.68
CA THR A 295 -13.02 -36.47 2.82
C THR A 295 -14.26 -35.85 3.46
N ASP A 296 -14.95 -36.60 4.31
CA ASP A 296 -16.11 -36.12 5.05
C ASP A 296 -15.65 -35.44 6.33
N TYR A 297 -15.72 -34.10 6.33
CA TYR A 297 -15.28 -33.25 7.43
C TYR A 297 -16.39 -32.29 7.84
N ALA A 298 -16.44 -31.96 9.13
CA ALA A 298 -17.25 -30.90 9.69
C ALA A 298 -16.37 -29.68 9.94
N PHE A 299 -16.77 -28.53 9.39
CA PHE A 299 -16.04 -27.27 9.54
C PHE A 299 -16.82 -26.29 10.41
N PHE A 300 -16.11 -25.63 11.32
CA PHE A 300 -16.67 -24.70 12.29
C PHE A 300 -15.88 -23.40 12.35
N VAL A 301 -16.55 -22.31 12.67
CA VAL A 301 -15.92 -21.01 12.95
C VAL A 301 -16.39 -20.44 14.29
N ILE A 302 -15.42 -19.91 15.02
CA ILE A 302 -15.61 -19.20 16.28
C ILE A 302 -14.87 -17.86 16.24
N ASN A 303 -15.47 -16.84 16.87
CA ASN A 303 -14.90 -15.51 16.98
C ASN A 303 -14.62 -15.19 18.45
N GLY A 304 -13.46 -14.61 18.73
CA GLY A 304 -13.01 -14.31 20.08
C GLY A 304 -11.50 -14.20 20.20
N GLU A 305 -11.03 -14.28 21.45
CA GLU A 305 -9.61 -14.26 21.80
C GLU A 305 -8.99 -15.66 21.64
N LYS A 306 -7.78 -15.74 21.07
CA LYS A 306 -7.09 -17.00 20.74
C LYS A 306 -7.01 -17.96 21.92
N THR A 307 -6.51 -17.47 23.05
CA THR A 307 -6.30 -18.24 24.28
C THR A 307 -7.61 -18.86 24.79
N LYS A 308 -8.71 -18.11 24.73
CA LYS A 308 -10.04 -18.55 25.16
C LYS A 308 -10.64 -19.55 24.19
N ILE A 309 -10.52 -19.28 22.89
CA ILE A 309 -10.98 -20.18 21.83
C ILE A 309 -10.29 -21.52 21.92
N MET A 310 -8.95 -21.55 22.03
CA MET A 310 -8.20 -22.81 22.10
C MET A 310 -8.59 -23.66 23.31
N LYS A 311 -8.81 -23.03 24.47
CA LYS A 311 -9.33 -23.73 25.67
C LYS A 311 -10.72 -24.35 25.47
N GLN A 312 -11.54 -23.78 24.58
CA GLN A 312 -12.87 -24.29 24.22
C GLN A 312 -12.80 -25.38 23.15
N LEU A 313 -11.91 -25.22 22.17
CA LEU A 313 -11.78 -26.12 21.03
C LEU A 313 -11.08 -27.44 21.36
N VAL A 314 -10.07 -27.43 22.24
CA VAL A 314 -9.31 -28.64 22.60
C VAL A 314 -10.21 -29.73 23.23
N PRO A 315 -11.08 -29.43 24.22
CA PRO A 315 -12.01 -30.43 24.76
C PRO A 315 -12.97 -31.02 23.72
N ILE A 316 -13.45 -30.19 22.78
CA ILE A 316 -14.35 -30.62 21.70
C ILE A 316 -13.62 -31.60 20.77
N ALA A 317 -12.39 -31.28 20.38
CA ALA A 317 -11.58 -32.14 19.51
C ALA A 317 -11.20 -33.46 20.20
N ARG A 318 -10.90 -33.46 21.51
CA ARG A 318 -10.61 -34.69 22.28
C ARG A 318 -11.82 -35.59 22.47
N GLY A 319 -12.99 -34.99 22.68
CA GLY A 319 -14.26 -35.70 22.84
C GLY A 319 -14.94 -36.07 21.52
N TRP A 320 -14.32 -35.74 20.38
CA TRP A 320 -14.92 -35.94 19.08
C TRP A 320 -15.00 -37.43 18.74
N PRO A 321 -16.16 -37.94 18.27
CA PRO A 321 -16.35 -39.36 18.01
C PRO A 321 -15.69 -39.78 16.68
N SER A 322 -14.36 -39.79 16.65
CA SER A 322 -13.58 -40.30 15.52
C SER A 322 -12.22 -40.85 15.93
N GLU A 323 -11.87 -42.02 15.42
CA GLU A 323 -10.57 -42.65 15.62
C GLU A 323 -9.47 -42.04 14.72
N ARG A 324 -9.85 -41.18 13.75
CA ARG A 324 -8.90 -40.51 12.84
C ARG A 324 -8.15 -39.36 13.48
N ILE A 325 -8.54 -38.94 14.67
CA ILE A 325 -7.83 -37.94 15.45
C ILE A 325 -6.82 -38.65 16.35
N ALA A 326 -5.55 -38.64 15.98
CA ALA A 326 -4.47 -39.16 16.82
C ALA A 326 -4.06 -38.10 17.86
N TYR A 327 -4.10 -38.45 19.14
CA TYR A 327 -3.53 -37.66 20.23
C TYR A 327 -2.66 -38.56 21.10
N ASP A 328 -1.48 -38.09 21.49
CA ASP A 328 -0.59 -38.82 22.40
C ASP A 328 -1.14 -38.74 23.84
N GLU A 329 -1.27 -39.88 24.52
CA GLU A 329 -1.83 -39.97 25.88
C GLU A 329 -0.93 -39.32 26.96
N ASP A 330 0.35 -39.06 26.64
CA ASP A 330 1.38 -38.51 27.54
C ASP A 330 1.60 -36.99 27.31
N GLY A 331 0.55 -36.17 27.45
CA GLY A 331 0.60 -34.75 27.13
C GLY A 331 0.94 -33.81 28.30
N GLU A 332 2.21 -33.51 28.54
CA GLU A 332 2.54 -32.11 28.84
C GLU A 332 2.23 -31.32 27.57
N ILE A 333 1.42 -30.26 27.69
CA ILE A 333 1.22 -29.30 26.62
C ILE A 333 2.59 -28.65 26.43
N ASN A 334 3.42 -29.16 25.53
CA ASN A 334 4.61 -28.44 25.12
C ASN A 334 4.12 -27.08 24.60
N ASP A 335 4.77 -26.00 25.04
CA ASP A 335 4.48 -24.63 24.64
C ASP A 335 4.69 -24.38 23.13
N GLU A 336 4.98 -25.42 22.34
CA GLU A 336 5.10 -25.44 20.89
C GLU A 336 3.81 -26.02 20.27
N GLU A 337 2.92 -25.11 19.84
CA GLU A 337 2.08 -25.06 18.63
C GLU A 337 1.47 -26.31 17.93
N ASP A 338 1.76 -27.55 18.31
CA ASP A 338 1.25 -28.75 17.63
C ASP A 338 -0.18 -29.10 18.10
N VAL A 339 -1.12 -28.31 17.60
CA VAL A 339 -2.54 -28.63 17.67
C VAL A 339 -2.78 -29.93 16.90
N PHE A 340 -3.32 -30.96 17.56
CA PHE A 340 -3.55 -32.30 16.98
C PHE A 340 -4.75 -32.37 16.02
N PHE A 341 -5.39 -31.24 15.73
CA PHE A 341 -6.53 -31.10 14.82
C PHE A 341 -6.30 -29.97 13.82
N ALA A 342 -7.00 -30.00 12.69
CA ALA A 342 -6.88 -28.99 11.63
C ALA A 342 -7.42 -27.63 12.08
N LEU A 343 -6.60 -26.58 11.93
CA LEU A 343 -6.85 -25.26 12.49
C LEU A 343 -6.33 -24.17 11.54
N GLU A 344 -7.18 -23.21 11.20
CA GLU A 344 -6.75 -22.00 10.49
C GLU A 344 -7.21 -20.74 11.21
N GLU A 345 -6.34 -19.73 11.24
CA GLU A 345 -6.59 -18.46 11.94
C GLU A 345 -6.73 -17.32 10.93
N LEU A 346 -7.69 -16.44 11.17
CA LEU A 346 -7.89 -15.21 10.41
C LEU A 346 -7.97 -14.03 11.37
N ASP A 347 -6.92 -13.23 11.37
CA ASP A 347 -6.88 -11.99 12.12
C ASP A 347 -7.32 -10.81 11.25
N LEU A 348 -8.46 -10.22 11.61
CA LEU A 348 -8.99 -9.00 10.98
C LEU A 348 -8.77 -7.76 11.86
N SER A 349 -8.23 -7.95 13.06
CA SER A 349 -7.89 -6.88 14.00
C SER A 349 -6.44 -6.47 13.83
N GLN A 350 -6.08 -5.89 12.68
CA GLN A 350 -4.80 -5.21 12.57
C GLN A 350 -4.92 -3.77 13.10
N ASN A 351 -5.00 -3.69 14.43
CA ASN A 351 -4.35 -2.60 15.16
C ASN A 351 -3.00 -3.16 15.62
N ASP A 352 -2.04 -3.25 14.70
CA ASP A 352 -0.65 -3.31 15.11
C ASP A 352 -0.28 -1.87 15.54
N GLU A 353 -0.14 -1.67 16.86
CA GLU A 353 0.52 -0.49 17.44
C GLU A 353 1.96 -0.32 16.94
#